data_AF-A0A1F3MZF5-F1
#
_entry.id   AF-A0A1F3MZF5-F1
#
_cell.length_a   1.000
_cell.length_b   1.000
_cell.length_c   1.000
_cell.angle_alpha   90.00
_cell.angle_beta   90.00
_cell.angle_gamma   90.00
#
_symmetry.space_group_name_H-M   'P 1'
#
loop_
_entity.id
_entity.type
_entity.pdbx_description
1 polymer ?
#
loop_
_entity_poly.entity_id
_entity_poly.type
_entity_poly.pdbx_seq_one_letter_code
_entity_poly.pdbx_strand_id
1 'polypeptide(L)'
;MQPVRVRFAPSPTGPLHIGGVRTALYNYLYAKKNKGVFILRIEDTDLVRFVEGAEEYIIESLKWCGIKIDEGIDEGGNYGPYRQSDRKQIYRQYADILVDKGDAYYAFDTTDKLEELRKSAEKEGKTFIYNGSVRSKLHNSLSIPESRWKDLLKRGEPYVIRYKMPSSEDFHFDDMIRGQMAVNTSTLDDKVLFKSDGMPTYHLAHLVDDHLMEISHVIRGEEWLPSLPLHFMLYRSFGWETPLFAHLPLLLKPDGKGKLSKRDGDKMGFPVFPLFWPYGETAKGYREEGYYPEAFVNMLALLGWNPGTEQEIFSIDELINSFSIERVHKSGSRFDPEKARWFNHHYLQQRSNNQLALEFRDYLRAQGYHHDIGDLETIIDLVKERVSFVKDIWNEADFFFRSPDKYDREVIKKRWQPETPAQLLELKSVLDGIDKFTPEITEQTVKSWITEKGYNAGAVMNAFRLVIVGASRGP
;
A
#
# COMPACT_ATOMS: atom_id res chain seq x y z
N MET A 1 27.87 14.89 7.18
CA MET A 1 26.85 13.94 6.68
C MET A 1 25.96 14.73 5.73
N GLN A 2 25.74 14.26 4.50
CA GLN A 2 24.81 14.97 3.59
C GLN A 2 23.40 14.98 4.20
N PRO A 3 22.63 16.07 4.03
CA PRO A 3 21.23 16.11 4.46
C PRO A 3 20.43 14.93 3.89
N VAL A 4 19.57 14.32 4.72
CA VAL A 4 18.70 13.23 4.26
C VAL A 4 17.64 13.80 3.32
N ARG A 5 17.63 13.32 2.08
CA ARG A 5 16.64 13.64 1.05
C ARG A 5 16.25 12.33 0.40
N VAL A 6 14.96 12.03 0.44
CA VAL A 6 14.40 10.81 -0.13
C VAL A 6 13.20 11.17 -0.98
N ARG A 7 12.82 10.26 -1.88
CA ARG A 7 11.65 10.48 -2.74
C ARG A 7 10.76 9.26 -2.81
N PHE A 8 9.46 9.50 -2.85
CA PHE A 8 8.52 8.56 -3.40
C PHE A 8 8.26 8.94 -4.87
N ALA A 9 8.55 8.00 -5.78
CA ALA A 9 8.52 8.25 -7.22
C ALA A 9 7.59 7.29 -7.97
N PRO A 10 6.26 7.42 -7.82
CA PRO A 10 5.29 6.57 -8.51
C PRO A 10 5.06 7.02 -9.95
N SER A 11 4.79 6.06 -10.83
CA SER A 11 4.22 6.32 -12.16
C SER A 11 2.69 6.38 -12.08
N PRO A 12 2.02 7.35 -12.75
CA PRO A 12 0.56 7.49 -12.72
C PRO A 12 -0.10 6.49 -13.68
N THR A 13 0.05 5.20 -13.42
CA THR A 13 -0.42 4.10 -14.30
C THR A 13 -1.60 3.32 -13.72
N GLY A 14 -2.31 3.90 -12.75
CA GLY A 14 -3.42 3.27 -12.03
C GLY A 14 -3.36 3.51 -10.52
N PRO A 15 -4.16 2.77 -9.73
CA PRO A 15 -4.26 2.99 -8.29
C PRO A 15 -2.99 2.59 -7.55
N LEU A 16 -2.69 3.31 -6.47
CA LEU A 16 -1.55 3.04 -5.61
C LEU A 16 -1.75 1.77 -4.78
N HIS A 17 -1.12 0.67 -5.19
CA HIS A 17 -1.12 -0.58 -4.42
C HIS A 17 -0.49 -0.42 -3.03
N ILE A 18 -0.92 -1.20 -2.03
CA ILE A 18 -0.40 -1.11 -0.64
C ILE A 18 1.13 -1.24 -0.53
N GLY A 19 1.78 -1.96 -1.44
CA GLY A 19 3.25 -2.05 -1.50
C GLY A 19 3.92 -0.72 -1.87
N GLY A 20 3.26 0.08 -2.72
CA GLY A 20 3.66 1.44 -3.03
C GLY A 20 3.43 2.37 -1.84
N VAL A 21 2.29 2.26 -1.14
CA VAL A 21 2.03 3.02 0.09
C VAL A 21 3.09 2.73 1.16
N ARG A 22 3.45 1.45 1.37
CA ARG A 22 4.53 1.08 2.29
C ARG A 22 5.87 1.69 1.89
N THR A 23 6.16 1.76 0.59
CA THR A 23 7.38 2.41 0.08
C THR A 23 7.36 3.91 0.41
N ALA A 24 6.24 4.59 0.18
CA ALA A 24 6.07 5.99 0.56
C ALA A 24 6.22 6.19 2.07
N LEU A 25 5.59 5.33 2.87
CA LEU A 25 5.66 5.36 4.32
C LEU A 25 7.11 5.21 4.83
N TYR A 26 7.87 4.23 4.35
CA TYR A 26 9.25 4.04 4.82
C TYR A 26 10.17 5.19 4.41
N ASN A 27 9.97 5.78 3.22
CA ASN A 27 10.66 7.01 2.84
C ASN A 27 10.30 8.15 3.82
N TYR A 28 9.01 8.35 4.09
CA TYR A 28 8.53 9.38 5.01
C TYR A 28 9.10 9.21 6.43
N LEU A 29 8.99 8.00 7.01
CA LEU A 29 9.53 7.69 8.34
C LEU A 29 11.04 7.91 8.40
N TYR A 30 11.77 7.47 7.38
CA TYR A 30 13.23 7.66 7.29
C TYR A 30 13.60 9.15 7.22
N ALA A 31 12.90 9.92 6.38
CA ALA A 31 13.13 11.36 6.26
C ALA A 31 12.85 12.06 7.60
N LYS A 32 11.67 11.85 8.19
CA LYS A 32 11.28 12.56 9.41
C LYS A 32 12.16 12.20 10.60
N LYS A 33 12.55 10.95 10.76
CA LYS A 33 13.50 10.53 11.82
C LYS A 33 14.82 11.27 11.71
N ASN A 34 15.33 11.42 10.50
CA ASN A 34 16.62 12.04 10.22
C ASN A 34 16.52 13.55 9.95
N LYS A 35 15.37 14.18 10.24
CA LYS A 35 15.11 15.61 9.98
C LYS A 35 15.41 16.01 8.52
N GLY A 36 15.13 15.09 7.60
CA GLY A 36 15.32 15.23 6.18
C GLY A 36 14.06 15.65 5.43
N VAL A 37 14.14 15.59 4.11
CA VAL A 37 13.09 15.99 3.17
C VAL A 37 12.47 14.77 2.50
N PHE A 38 11.14 14.70 2.49
CA PHE A 38 10.36 13.70 1.76
C PHE A 38 9.73 14.34 0.51
N ILE A 39 10.14 13.85 -0.66
CA ILE A 39 9.76 14.40 -1.97
C ILE A 39 8.75 13.48 -2.66
N LEU A 40 7.71 14.04 -3.27
CA LEU A 40 6.87 13.33 -4.25
C LEU A 40 7.29 13.75 -5.67
N ARG A 41 7.72 12.79 -6.48
CA ARG A 41 8.03 13.00 -7.90
C ARG A 41 7.18 12.09 -8.76
N ILE A 42 6.47 12.62 -9.74
CA ILE A 42 5.61 11.83 -10.63
C ILE A 42 6.41 11.38 -11.86
N GLU A 43 6.49 10.07 -12.06
CA GLU A 43 7.24 9.44 -13.15
C GLU A 43 6.31 9.06 -14.32
N ASP A 44 5.88 10.08 -15.06
CA ASP A 44 4.92 10.06 -16.16
C ASP A 44 5.56 10.03 -17.55
N THR A 45 6.76 9.45 -17.67
CA THR A 45 7.49 9.37 -18.95
C THR A 45 6.93 8.34 -19.94
N ASP A 46 6.10 7.41 -19.47
CA ASP A 46 5.39 6.41 -20.27
C ASP A 46 3.94 6.83 -20.52
N LEU A 47 3.73 7.65 -21.56
CA LEU A 47 2.42 8.15 -21.95
C LEU A 47 1.44 7.04 -22.36
N VAL A 48 1.92 5.85 -22.75
CA VAL A 48 1.04 4.74 -23.15
C VAL A 48 0.37 4.11 -21.94
N ARG A 49 1.03 4.14 -20.78
CA ARG A 49 0.52 3.58 -19.52
C ARG A 49 -0.10 4.64 -18.62
N PHE A 50 -0.07 5.91 -19.01
CA PHE A 50 -0.65 7.00 -18.26
C PHE A 50 -2.16 6.77 -18.06
N VAL A 51 -2.62 6.95 -16.82
CA VAL A 51 -4.03 6.86 -16.46
C VAL A 51 -4.44 8.17 -15.80
N GLU A 52 -5.39 8.86 -16.43
CA GLU A 52 -5.98 10.08 -15.89
C GLU A 52 -6.60 9.81 -14.51
N GLY A 53 -6.40 10.73 -13.56
CA GLY A 53 -6.85 10.57 -12.18
C GLY A 53 -5.90 9.77 -11.27
N ALA A 54 -4.87 9.11 -11.81
CA ALA A 54 -3.93 8.33 -11.01
C ALA A 54 -3.00 9.22 -10.16
N GLU A 55 -2.62 10.39 -10.67
CA GLU A 55 -1.80 11.37 -9.93
C GLU A 55 -2.56 11.91 -8.71
N GLU A 56 -3.80 12.37 -8.92
CA GLU A 56 -4.68 12.87 -7.87
C GLU A 56 -4.96 11.78 -6.83
N TYR A 57 -5.19 10.54 -7.29
CA TYR A 57 -5.36 9.40 -6.40
C TYR A 57 -4.14 9.15 -5.52
N ILE A 58 -2.92 9.26 -6.06
CA ILE A 58 -1.68 9.10 -5.29
C ILE A 58 -1.62 10.17 -4.19
N ILE A 59 -1.85 11.43 -4.53
CA ILE A 59 -1.79 12.56 -3.59
C ILE A 59 -2.86 12.39 -2.48
N GLU A 60 -4.10 12.07 -2.86
CA GLU A 60 -5.19 11.82 -1.91
C GLU A 60 -4.88 10.63 -0.99
N SER A 61 -4.27 9.57 -1.53
CA SER A 61 -3.87 8.39 -0.76
C SER A 61 -2.82 8.72 0.30
N LEU A 62 -1.80 9.50 -0.06
CA LEU A 62 -0.76 9.94 0.89
C LEU A 62 -1.35 10.84 1.97
N LYS A 63 -2.23 11.76 1.58
CA LYS A 63 -2.94 12.65 2.50
C LYS A 63 -3.81 11.88 3.50
N TRP A 64 -4.57 10.89 3.03
CA TRP A 64 -5.36 10.02 3.91
C TRP A 64 -4.47 9.23 4.88
N CYS A 65 -3.31 8.76 4.43
CA CYS A 65 -2.33 8.09 5.28
C CYS A 65 -1.56 9.03 6.24
N GLY A 66 -1.85 10.34 6.25
CA GLY A 66 -1.12 11.31 7.07
C GLY A 66 0.34 11.51 6.66
N ILE A 67 0.72 11.10 5.44
CA ILE A 67 2.07 11.27 4.89
C ILE A 67 2.17 12.67 4.29
N LYS A 68 2.93 13.53 4.94
CA LYS A 68 3.16 14.92 4.50
C LYS A 68 4.30 14.98 3.50
N ILE A 69 4.03 15.57 2.35
CA ILE A 69 5.01 15.87 1.30
C ILE A 69 5.70 17.19 1.68
N ASP A 70 7.03 17.23 1.57
CA ASP A 70 7.81 18.45 1.81
C ASP A 70 8.10 19.20 0.50
N GLU A 71 8.33 18.44 -0.58
CA GLU A 71 8.50 18.96 -1.93
C GLU A 71 7.70 18.12 -2.93
N GLY A 72 7.01 18.76 -3.84
CA GLY A 72 6.08 18.10 -4.75
C GLY A 72 5.42 19.06 -5.71
N ILE A 73 4.43 18.58 -6.44
CA ILE A 73 3.72 19.37 -7.45
C ILE A 73 2.94 20.52 -6.78
N ASP A 74 2.21 20.22 -5.70
CA ASP A 74 1.37 21.19 -5.00
C ASP A 74 2.18 21.99 -3.97
N GLU A 75 3.17 21.34 -3.34
CA GLU A 75 4.03 21.95 -2.31
C GLU A 75 5.11 22.87 -2.90
N GLY A 76 5.46 22.66 -4.17
CA GLY A 76 6.61 23.29 -4.79
C GLY A 76 7.93 22.76 -4.23
N GLY A 77 8.98 23.58 -4.31
CA GLY A 77 10.33 23.26 -3.85
C GLY A 77 11.41 23.74 -4.82
N ASN A 78 12.66 23.62 -4.43
CA ASN A 78 13.78 24.23 -5.14
C ASN A 78 14.18 23.49 -6.43
N TYR A 79 13.65 22.27 -6.64
CA TYR A 79 14.10 21.37 -7.71
C TYR A 79 12.99 21.02 -8.70
N GLY A 80 11.87 21.75 -8.66
CA GLY A 80 10.79 21.61 -9.60
C GLY A 80 11.23 21.83 -11.07
N PRO A 81 10.43 21.42 -12.06
CA PRO A 81 9.14 20.72 -11.93
C PRO A 81 9.27 19.31 -11.33
N TYR A 82 8.22 18.82 -10.65
CA TYR A 82 8.19 17.50 -10.01
C TYR A 82 7.46 16.42 -10.83
N ARG A 83 7.03 16.75 -12.06
CA ARG A 83 6.63 15.78 -13.11
C ARG A 83 7.78 15.58 -14.09
N GLN A 84 8.05 14.34 -14.47
CA GLN A 84 9.13 14.06 -15.43
C GLN A 84 8.77 14.50 -16.86
N SER A 85 7.49 14.49 -17.23
CA SER A 85 7.02 14.99 -18.52
C SER A 85 7.32 16.49 -18.72
N ASP A 86 7.48 17.26 -17.65
CA ASP A 86 7.84 18.68 -17.68
C ASP A 86 9.36 18.93 -17.74
N ARG A 87 10.17 17.86 -17.73
CA ARG A 87 11.65 17.90 -17.61
C ARG A 87 12.39 17.37 -18.83
N LYS A 88 11.69 17.14 -19.95
CA LYS A 88 12.21 16.47 -21.18
C LYS A 88 13.56 17.00 -21.67
N GLN A 89 13.72 18.32 -21.71
CA GLN A 89 14.93 18.97 -22.22
C GLN A 89 16.17 18.63 -21.37
N ILE A 90 15.99 18.49 -20.05
CA ILE A 90 17.05 18.15 -19.11
C ILE A 90 17.64 16.79 -19.46
N TYR A 91 16.79 15.78 -19.65
CA TYR A 91 17.24 14.41 -19.88
C TYR A 91 18.00 14.26 -21.21
N ARG A 92 17.61 15.02 -22.23
CA ARG A 92 18.32 14.99 -23.51
C ARG A 92 19.78 15.41 -23.35
N GLN A 93 20.03 16.49 -22.60
CA GLN A 93 21.39 16.99 -22.35
C GLN A 93 22.25 15.92 -21.67
N TYR A 94 21.71 15.19 -20.69
CA TYR A 94 22.45 14.13 -20.01
C TYR A 94 22.67 12.88 -20.88
N ALA A 95 21.73 12.56 -21.78
CA ALA A 95 21.96 11.50 -22.77
C ALA A 95 23.11 11.87 -23.72
N ASP A 96 23.16 13.11 -24.21
CA ASP A 96 24.20 13.60 -25.10
C ASP A 96 25.58 13.60 -24.39
N ILE A 97 25.65 14.00 -23.11
CA ILE A 97 26.88 13.92 -22.29
C ILE A 97 27.45 12.50 -22.25
N LEU A 98 26.60 11.48 -22.07
CA LEU A 98 27.05 10.09 -22.06
C LEU A 98 27.55 9.63 -23.43
N VAL A 99 26.92 10.10 -24.51
CA VAL A 99 27.39 9.82 -25.88
C VAL A 99 28.75 10.46 -26.14
N ASP A 100 28.93 11.73 -25.76
CA ASP A 100 30.18 12.47 -25.94
C ASP A 100 31.35 11.86 -25.15
N LYS A 101 31.08 11.31 -23.96
CA LYS A 101 32.06 10.54 -23.17
C LYS A 101 32.36 9.16 -23.75
N GLY A 102 31.53 8.66 -24.67
CA GLY A 102 31.64 7.31 -25.22
C GLY A 102 31.07 6.22 -24.31
N ASP A 103 30.31 6.60 -23.26
CA ASP A 103 29.62 5.71 -22.32
C ASP A 103 28.20 5.35 -22.81
N ALA A 104 27.70 6.04 -23.83
CA ALA A 104 26.47 5.71 -24.54
C ALA A 104 26.67 5.81 -26.06
N TYR A 105 25.75 5.25 -26.84
CA TYR A 105 25.84 5.24 -28.30
C TYR A 105 24.47 5.17 -28.96
N TYR A 106 24.38 5.61 -30.22
CA TYR A 106 23.16 5.59 -31.02
C TYR A 106 22.93 4.20 -31.59
N ALA A 107 21.72 3.64 -31.45
CA ALA A 107 21.31 2.39 -32.08
C ALA A 107 20.11 2.62 -33.01
N PHE A 108 20.20 2.07 -34.22
CA PHE A 108 19.26 2.25 -35.34
C PHE A 108 18.57 0.94 -35.73
N ASP A 109 18.67 -0.09 -34.88
CA ASP A 109 17.97 -1.36 -35.09
C ASP A 109 16.45 -1.15 -34.99
N THR A 110 15.70 -1.59 -36.00
CA THR A 110 14.23 -1.50 -35.97
C THR A 110 13.62 -2.50 -34.99
N THR A 111 12.41 -2.21 -34.51
CA THR A 111 11.66 -3.12 -33.64
C THR A 111 11.49 -4.51 -34.26
N ASP A 112 11.16 -4.56 -35.55
CA ASP A 112 11.00 -5.82 -36.30
C ASP A 112 12.29 -6.62 -36.32
N LYS A 113 13.44 -5.96 -36.53
CA LYS A 113 14.73 -6.65 -36.56
C LYS A 113 15.10 -7.25 -35.21
N LEU A 114 14.87 -6.50 -34.13
CA LEU A 114 15.10 -7.00 -32.78
C LEU A 114 14.16 -8.16 -32.43
N GLU A 115 12.93 -8.14 -32.94
CA GLU A 115 11.98 -9.21 -32.74
C GLU A 115 12.35 -10.50 -33.50
N GLU A 116 12.88 -10.39 -34.72
CA GLU A 116 13.47 -11.53 -35.43
C GLU A 116 14.61 -12.17 -34.63
N LEU A 117 15.50 -11.36 -34.07
CA LEU A 117 16.64 -11.84 -33.27
C LEU A 117 16.17 -12.54 -31.99
N ARG A 118 15.16 -12.00 -31.32
CA ARG A 118 14.55 -12.64 -30.14
C ARG A 118 13.94 -13.99 -30.49
N LYS A 119 13.14 -14.07 -31.56
CA LYS A 119 12.53 -15.33 -32.03
C LYS A 119 13.57 -16.36 -32.44
N SER A 120 14.68 -15.92 -33.05
CA SER A 120 15.78 -16.81 -33.40
C SER A 120 16.48 -17.37 -32.17
N ALA A 121 16.77 -16.53 -31.17
CA ALA A 121 17.36 -16.98 -29.91
C ALA A 121 16.42 -17.94 -29.15
N GLU A 122 15.12 -17.63 -29.12
CA GLU A 122 14.10 -18.47 -28.47
C GLU A 122 14.01 -19.86 -29.10
N LYS A 123 14.09 -19.96 -30.44
CA LYS A 123 14.17 -21.24 -31.16
C LYS A 123 15.39 -22.09 -30.77
N GLU A 124 16.47 -21.44 -30.33
CA GLU A 124 17.68 -22.10 -29.81
C GLU A 124 17.63 -22.31 -28.28
N GLY A 125 16.52 -22.01 -27.60
CA GLY A 125 16.39 -22.09 -26.15
C GLY A 125 17.21 -21.03 -25.39
N LYS A 126 17.54 -19.91 -26.05
CA LYS A 126 18.31 -18.80 -25.49
C LYS A 126 17.46 -17.52 -25.44
N THR A 127 17.89 -16.55 -24.64
CA THR A 127 17.33 -15.19 -24.64
C THR A 127 18.27 -14.26 -25.37
N PHE A 128 17.76 -13.48 -26.32
CA PHE A 128 18.54 -12.43 -26.96
C PHE A 128 18.76 -11.27 -25.98
N ILE A 129 20.02 -10.91 -25.76
CA ILE A 129 20.44 -9.80 -24.91
C ILE A 129 21.28 -8.84 -25.76
N TYR A 130 20.83 -7.59 -25.90
CA TYR A 130 21.59 -6.56 -26.59
C TYR A 130 22.73 -6.12 -25.66
N ASN A 131 23.95 -6.65 -25.82
CA ASN A 131 25.08 -6.38 -24.92
C ASN A 131 26.44 -6.33 -25.64
N GLY A 132 27.52 -6.36 -24.86
CA GLY A 132 28.93 -6.41 -25.31
C GLY A 132 29.24 -7.43 -26.40
N SER A 133 28.61 -8.60 -26.31
CA SER A 133 28.90 -9.74 -27.20
C SER A 133 28.28 -9.60 -28.60
N VAL A 134 27.23 -8.79 -28.74
CA VAL A 134 26.47 -8.66 -29.99
C VAL A 134 26.48 -7.26 -30.59
N ARG A 135 26.73 -6.20 -29.81
CA ARG A 135 26.58 -4.81 -30.28
C ARG A 135 27.41 -4.50 -31.53
N SER A 136 28.59 -5.08 -31.70
CA SER A 136 29.43 -4.86 -32.90
C SER A 136 28.84 -5.46 -34.19
N LYS A 137 27.85 -6.35 -34.09
CA LYS A 137 27.16 -7.01 -35.22
C LYS A 137 25.79 -6.41 -35.53
N LEU A 138 25.32 -5.47 -34.71
CA LEU A 138 24.00 -4.84 -34.83
C LEU A 138 24.10 -3.48 -35.52
N HIS A 139 22.99 -2.81 -35.81
CA HIS A 139 22.97 -1.55 -36.55
C HIS A 139 23.06 -0.35 -35.60
N ASN A 140 24.28 0.09 -35.26
CA ASN A 140 24.51 1.16 -34.29
C ASN A 140 25.80 1.94 -34.56
N SER A 141 26.00 3.08 -33.90
CA SER A 141 27.13 3.98 -34.12
C SER A 141 28.51 3.41 -33.72
N LEU A 142 28.56 2.24 -33.07
CA LEU A 142 29.81 1.52 -32.79
C LEU A 142 30.19 0.54 -33.90
N SER A 143 29.22 0.07 -34.69
CA SER A 143 29.42 -0.93 -35.74
C SER A 143 29.46 -0.34 -37.16
N ILE A 144 28.96 0.88 -37.36
CA ILE A 144 28.98 1.56 -38.66
C ILE A 144 29.86 2.83 -38.64
N PRO A 145 30.47 3.22 -39.79
CA PRO A 145 31.34 4.39 -39.85
C PRO A 145 30.68 5.70 -39.44
N GLU A 146 31.48 6.62 -38.90
CA GLU A 146 31.01 7.90 -38.35
C GLU A 146 30.21 8.74 -39.35
N SER A 147 30.72 8.84 -40.58
CA SER A 147 30.04 9.55 -41.67
C SER A 147 28.64 9.00 -41.94
N ARG A 148 28.45 7.69 -41.82
CA ARG A 148 27.19 7.01 -42.11
C ARG A 148 26.16 7.21 -41.00
N TRP A 149 26.53 7.02 -39.72
CA TRP A 149 25.54 7.21 -38.66
C TRP A 149 25.17 8.68 -38.47
N LYS A 150 26.11 9.62 -38.69
CA LYS A 150 25.79 11.06 -38.69
C LYS A 150 24.82 11.43 -39.81
N ASP A 151 24.94 10.80 -40.96
CA ASP A 151 24.00 10.97 -42.08
C ASP A 151 22.60 10.40 -41.76
N LEU A 152 22.51 9.25 -41.07
CA LEU A 152 21.23 8.71 -40.57
C LEU A 152 20.52 9.70 -39.63
N LEU A 153 21.26 10.31 -38.69
CA LEU A 153 20.71 11.33 -37.80
C LEU A 153 20.21 12.57 -38.56
N LYS A 154 20.97 13.05 -39.56
CA LYS A 154 20.57 14.20 -40.40
C LYS A 154 19.29 13.92 -41.20
N ARG A 155 19.10 12.67 -41.63
CA ARG A 155 17.91 12.21 -42.35
C ARG A 155 16.70 11.97 -41.45
N GLY A 156 16.85 12.08 -40.12
CA GLY A 156 15.78 11.83 -39.17
C GLY A 156 15.43 10.36 -39.02
N GLU A 157 16.37 9.45 -39.29
CA GLU A 157 16.17 8.02 -39.07
C GLU A 157 15.85 7.76 -37.58
N PRO A 158 14.80 6.99 -37.24
CA PRO A 158 14.50 6.64 -35.86
C PRO A 158 15.67 5.95 -35.17
N TYR A 159 15.98 6.35 -33.94
CA TYR A 159 17.07 5.78 -33.16
C TYR A 159 16.75 5.76 -31.67
N VAL A 160 17.53 5.00 -30.93
CA VAL A 160 17.58 5.06 -29.46
C VAL A 160 18.99 5.31 -28.99
N ILE A 161 19.17 5.86 -27.79
CA ILE A 161 20.49 5.95 -27.13
C ILE A 161 20.58 4.81 -26.13
N ARG A 162 21.62 3.97 -26.25
CA ARG A 162 21.88 2.84 -25.36
C ARG A 162 23.09 3.12 -24.48
N TYR A 163 23.05 2.64 -23.24
CA TYR A 163 24.21 2.61 -22.36
C TYR A 163 25.21 1.57 -22.86
N LYS A 164 26.48 1.93 -22.92
CA LYS A 164 27.58 1.07 -23.36
C LYS A 164 28.10 0.28 -22.16
N MET A 165 27.49 -0.86 -21.83
CA MET A 165 27.97 -1.68 -20.71
C MET A 165 29.44 -2.10 -20.90
N PRO A 166 30.27 -2.12 -19.84
CA PRO A 166 31.59 -2.75 -19.89
C PRO A 166 31.49 -4.23 -20.26
N SER A 167 32.40 -4.74 -21.09
CA SER A 167 32.25 -6.08 -21.69
C SER A 167 32.42 -7.25 -20.71
N SER A 168 33.23 -7.11 -19.66
CA SER A 168 33.42 -8.13 -18.63
C SER A 168 34.16 -7.53 -17.42
N GLU A 169 33.41 -7.11 -16.41
CA GLU A 169 33.90 -6.59 -15.15
C GLU A 169 33.09 -7.21 -14.00
N ASP A 170 33.76 -7.62 -12.92
CA ASP A 170 33.08 -8.04 -11.68
C ASP A 170 32.73 -6.80 -10.86
N PHE A 171 31.50 -6.32 -11.03
CA PHE A 171 31.02 -5.08 -10.45
C PHE A 171 30.40 -5.33 -9.07
N HIS A 172 30.98 -4.73 -8.04
CA HIS A 172 30.55 -4.84 -6.65
C HIS A 172 29.79 -3.59 -6.22
N PHE A 173 28.70 -3.76 -5.49
CA PHE A 173 27.85 -2.68 -5.02
C PHE A 173 27.09 -3.10 -3.75
N ASP A 174 26.64 -2.11 -2.99
CA ASP A 174 25.98 -2.32 -1.71
C ASP A 174 24.53 -1.85 -1.76
N ASP A 175 23.68 -2.57 -1.02
CA ASP A 175 22.32 -2.15 -0.69
C ASP A 175 22.13 -2.22 0.83
N MET A 176 21.47 -1.23 1.41
CA MET A 176 21.29 -1.12 2.87
C MET A 176 20.50 -2.29 3.46
N ILE A 177 19.66 -2.97 2.67
CA ILE A 177 18.85 -4.13 3.09
C ILE A 177 19.48 -5.43 2.56
N ARG A 178 19.87 -5.49 1.29
CA ARG A 178 20.39 -6.72 0.67
C ARG A 178 21.83 -7.02 1.10
N GLY A 179 22.59 -6.00 1.48
CA GLY A 179 24.01 -6.09 1.81
C GLY A 179 24.87 -6.01 0.56
N GLN A 180 26.08 -6.55 0.65
CA GLN A 180 27.02 -6.56 -0.46
C GLN A 180 26.58 -7.51 -1.56
N MET A 181 26.66 -7.05 -2.80
CA MET A 181 26.28 -7.78 -3.99
C MET A 181 27.34 -7.61 -5.07
N ALA A 182 27.40 -8.58 -5.98
CA ALA A 182 28.28 -8.53 -7.15
C ALA A 182 27.55 -9.06 -8.38
N VAL A 183 27.85 -8.48 -9.54
CA VAL A 183 27.40 -8.97 -10.84
C VAL A 183 28.54 -8.87 -11.85
N ASN A 184 28.62 -9.84 -12.76
CA ASN A 184 29.50 -9.70 -13.91
C ASN A 184 28.78 -8.93 -15.03
N THR A 185 29.40 -7.86 -15.53
CA THR A 185 28.76 -6.98 -16.53
C THR A 185 28.44 -7.65 -17.86
N SER A 186 29.07 -8.80 -18.17
CA SER A 186 28.72 -9.59 -19.36
C SER A 186 27.28 -10.13 -19.33
N THR A 187 26.69 -10.24 -18.14
CA THR A 187 25.30 -10.68 -17.95
C THR A 187 24.28 -9.55 -18.13
N LEU A 188 24.74 -8.29 -18.20
CA LEU A 188 23.89 -7.11 -18.33
C LEU A 188 23.71 -6.71 -19.79
N ASP A 189 22.61 -6.02 -20.08
CA ASP A 189 22.34 -5.46 -21.40
C ASP A 189 22.71 -3.98 -21.50
N ASP A 190 22.99 -3.57 -22.74
CA ASP A 190 23.09 -2.19 -23.17
C ASP A 190 21.69 -1.58 -23.18
N LYS A 191 21.19 -1.24 -21.99
CA LYS A 191 19.84 -0.67 -21.78
C LYS A 191 19.63 0.59 -22.59
N VAL A 192 18.41 0.74 -23.11
CA VAL A 192 17.96 1.99 -23.71
C VAL A 192 17.82 3.05 -22.61
N LEU A 193 18.47 4.19 -22.81
CA LEU A 193 18.40 5.38 -21.94
C LEU A 193 17.46 6.44 -22.50
N PHE A 194 17.40 6.57 -23.83
CA PHE A 194 16.59 7.56 -24.53
C PHE A 194 15.88 6.92 -25.73
N LYS A 195 14.56 7.11 -25.81
CA LYS A 195 13.69 6.51 -26.82
C LYS A 195 13.64 7.36 -28.09
N SER A 196 13.16 6.76 -29.18
CA SER A 196 12.98 7.43 -30.47
C SER A 196 11.90 8.52 -30.46
N ASP A 197 10.98 8.47 -29.50
CA ASP A 197 9.93 9.47 -29.29
C ASP A 197 10.41 10.74 -28.57
N GLY A 198 11.72 10.85 -28.29
CA GLY A 198 12.30 12.01 -27.61
C GLY A 198 12.16 11.99 -26.09
N MET A 199 11.71 10.88 -25.49
CA MET A 199 11.58 10.73 -24.04
C MET A 199 12.71 9.85 -23.47
N PRO A 200 13.19 10.13 -22.25
CA PRO A 200 14.05 9.20 -21.55
C PRO A 200 13.30 7.89 -21.23
N THR A 201 14.04 6.82 -20.95
CA THR A 201 13.52 5.69 -20.18
C THR A 201 13.57 6.02 -18.69
N TYR A 202 12.88 5.22 -17.88
CA TYR A 202 12.97 5.28 -16.42
C TYR A 202 14.42 5.38 -15.95
N HIS A 203 15.33 4.56 -16.48
CA HIS A 203 16.72 4.49 -16.01
C HIS A 203 17.48 5.82 -16.12
N LEU A 204 17.27 6.57 -17.20
CA LEU A 204 17.90 7.88 -17.37
C LEU A 204 17.19 8.95 -16.54
N ALA A 205 15.85 9.00 -16.61
CA ALA A 205 15.07 10.05 -15.95
C ALA A 205 15.19 9.97 -14.42
N HIS A 206 15.02 8.77 -13.86
CA HIS A 206 15.15 8.45 -12.44
C HIS A 206 16.51 8.89 -11.89
N LEU A 207 17.59 8.55 -12.58
CA LEU A 207 18.95 8.83 -12.13
C LEU A 207 19.33 10.31 -12.25
N VAL A 208 18.96 10.96 -13.35
CA VAL A 208 19.18 12.40 -13.53
C VAL A 208 18.43 13.20 -12.47
N ASP A 209 17.16 12.86 -12.22
CA ASP A 209 16.37 13.59 -11.22
C ASP A 209 16.83 13.29 -9.79
N ASP A 210 17.26 12.07 -9.48
CA ASP A 210 17.82 11.78 -8.17
C ASP A 210 19.09 12.61 -7.91
N HIS A 211 19.97 12.77 -8.91
CA HIS A 211 21.13 13.65 -8.80
C HIS A 211 20.72 15.13 -8.66
N LEU A 212 19.86 15.62 -9.55
CA LEU A 212 19.46 17.02 -9.57
C LEU A 212 18.63 17.45 -8.36
N MET A 213 17.84 16.54 -7.78
CA MET A 213 17.08 16.78 -6.56
C MET A 213 17.88 16.46 -5.28
N GLU A 214 19.17 16.16 -5.43
CA GLU A 214 20.10 15.84 -4.34
C GLU A 214 19.59 14.71 -3.43
N ILE A 215 19.01 13.67 -4.02
CA ILE A 215 18.54 12.49 -3.29
C ILE A 215 19.75 11.80 -2.69
N SER A 216 19.74 11.59 -1.37
CA SER A 216 20.80 10.86 -0.67
C SER A 216 20.46 9.40 -0.41
N HIS A 217 19.17 9.05 -0.34
CA HIS A 217 18.72 7.66 -0.16
C HIS A 217 17.57 7.31 -1.10
N VAL A 218 17.76 6.23 -1.85
CA VAL A 218 16.77 5.66 -2.77
C VAL A 218 16.17 4.40 -2.14
N ILE A 219 15.02 4.58 -1.48
CA ILE A 219 14.26 3.48 -0.87
C ILE A 219 13.11 3.09 -1.81
N ARG A 220 13.15 1.87 -2.36
CA ARG A 220 12.18 1.39 -3.38
C ARG A 220 11.97 -0.12 -3.32
N GLY A 221 10.99 -0.65 -4.07
CA GLY A 221 10.72 -2.09 -4.13
C GLY A 221 11.83 -2.90 -4.81
N GLU A 222 11.98 -4.17 -4.42
CA GLU A 222 13.01 -5.09 -4.96
C GLU A 222 12.83 -5.46 -6.44
N GLU A 223 11.70 -5.15 -7.06
CA GLU A 223 11.54 -5.25 -8.52
C GLU A 223 12.59 -4.45 -9.29
N TRP A 224 13.17 -3.42 -8.67
CA TRP A 224 14.23 -2.59 -9.25
C TRP A 224 15.66 -3.08 -8.94
N LEU A 225 15.80 -4.10 -8.09
CA LEU A 225 17.11 -4.63 -7.68
C LEU A 225 17.94 -5.13 -8.88
N PRO A 226 17.37 -5.81 -9.90
CA PRO A 226 18.13 -6.19 -11.10
C PRO A 226 18.67 -5.00 -11.92
N SER A 227 18.11 -3.79 -11.73
CA SER A 227 18.56 -2.57 -12.41
C SER A 227 19.62 -1.80 -11.61
N LEU A 228 19.88 -2.19 -10.36
CA LEU A 228 20.82 -1.49 -9.49
C LEU A 228 22.25 -1.39 -10.07
N PRO A 229 22.83 -2.45 -10.66
CA PRO A 229 24.17 -2.37 -11.26
C PRO A 229 24.26 -1.29 -12.34
N LEU A 230 23.25 -1.20 -13.21
CA LEU A 230 23.17 -0.17 -14.24
C LEU A 230 23.17 1.23 -13.63
N HIS A 231 22.38 1.45 -12.58
CA HIS A 231 22.28 2.78 -11.98
C HIS A 231 23.61 3.20 -11.35
N PHE A 232 24.29 2.30 -10.63
CA PHE A 232 25.64 2.56 -10.12
C PHE A 232 26.64 2.88 -11.24
N MET A 233 26.59 2.16 -12.36
CA MET A 233 27.46 2.43 -13.52
C MET A 233 27.15 3.75 -14.21
N LEU A 234 25.87 4.16 -14.26
CA LEU A 234 25.49 5.47 -14.77
C LEU A 234 26.02 6.59 -13.87
N TYR A 235 25.89 6.48 -12.53
CA TYR A 235 26.53 7.42 -11.60
C TYR A 235 28.05 7.50 -11.83
N ARG A 236 28.72 6.34 -11.98
CA ARG A 236 30.14 6.25 -12.33
C ARG A 236 30.48 6.97 -13.64
N SER A 237 29.66 6.80 -14.68
CA SER A 237 29.87 7.41 -16.01
C SER A 237 29.72 8.92 -15.98
N PHE A 238 28.77 9.43 -15.19
CA PHE A 238 28.64 10.85 -14.95
C PHE A 238 29.75 11.42 -14.05
N GLY A 239 30.39 10.60 -13.22
CA GLY A 239 31.32 11.04 -12.19
C GLY A 239 30.59 11.63 -10.97
N TRP A 240 29.38 11.18 -10.72
CA TRP A 240 28.52 11.64 -9.64
C TRP A 240 28.68 10.76 -8.39
N GLU A 241 28.42 11.35 -7.23
CA GLU A 241 28.27 10.58 -6.00
C GLU A 241 26.98 9.77 -6.04
N THR A 242 27.09 8.47 -5.74
CA THR A 242 25.96 7.54 -5.77
C THR A 242 25.18 7.64 -4.46
N PRO A 243 23.84 7.81 -4.48
CA PRO A 243 23.04 7.74 -3.26
C PRO A 243 23.06 6.33 -2.66
N LEU A 244 22.69 6.23 -1.39
CA LEU A 244 22.50 4.93 -0.76
C LEU A 244 21.20 4.30 -1.26
N PHE A 245 21.22 3.00 -1.57
CA PHE A 245 20.04 2.27 -2.05
C PHE A 245 19.52 1.29 -1.00
N ALA A 246 18.20 1.18 -0.90
CA ALA A 246 17.54 0.19 -0.07
C ALA A 246 16.36 -0.45 -0.83
N HIS A 247 16.44 -1.76 -1.10
CA HIS A 247 15.42 -2.48 -1.85
C HIS A 247 14.48 -3.30 -0.95
N LEU A 248 13.29 -2.75 -0.72
CA LEU A 248 12.24 -3.31 0.13
C LEU A 248 11.73 -4.65 -0.42
N PRO A 249 11.58 -5.68 0.43
CA PRO A 249 11.12 -6.99 -0.02
C PRO A 249 9.63 -6.98 -0.40
N LEU A 250 9.23 -7.83 -1.32
CA LEU A 250 7.85 -7.93 -1.79
C LEU A 250 6.88 -8.27 -0.66
N LEU A 251 5.68 -7.71 -0.75
CA LEU A 251 4.54 -8.21 0.02
C LEU A 251 4.06 -9.51 -0.60
N LEU A 252 3.99 -10.55 0.22
CA LEU A 252 3.60 -11.90 -0.19
C LEU A 252 2.12 -12.11 0.06
N LYS A 253 1.54 -13.04 -0.70
CA LYS A 253 0.15 -13.48 -0.52
C LYS A 253 -0.06 -14.06 0.90
N PRO A 254 -1.29 -13.97 1.45
CA PRO A 254 -1.63 -14.60 2.72
C PRO A 254 -1.35 -16.10 2.70
N ASP A 255 -1.71 -16.76 1.59
CA ASP A 255 -1.48 -18.19 1.36
C ASP A 255 -0.69 -18.43 0.05
N GLY A 256 0.09 -19.52 0.03
CA GLY A 256 0.84 -19.99 -1.12
C GLY A 256 2.15 -19.23 -1.40
N LYS A 257 2.60 -19.32 -2.65
CA LYS A 257 3.82 -18.65 -3.15
C LYS A 257 3.44 -17.44 -4.02
N GLY A 258 4.26 -16.39 -3.95
CA GLY A 258 4.18 -15.24 -4.85
C GLY A 258 3.79 -13.93 -4.18
N LYS A 259 3.84 -12.85 -4.99
CA LYS A 259 3.53 -11.47 -4.61
C LYS A 259 2.02 -11.28 -4.43
N LEU A 260 1.63 -10.47 -3.45
CA LEU A 260 0.25 -10.01 -3.26
C LEU A 260 -0.23 -9.22 -4.48
N SER A 261 -1.43 -9.53 -4.97
CA SER A 261 -2.06 -8.88 -6.11
C SER A 261 -3.53 -8.54 -5.84
N LYS A 262 -4.13 -7.71 -6.69
CA LYS A 262 -5.58 -7.39 -6.65
C LYS A 262 -6.46 -8.64 -6.63
N ARG A 263 -6.12 -9.64 -7.45
CA ARG A 263 -6.85 -10.92 -7.53
C ARG A 263 -6.88 -11.68 -6.20
N ASP A 264 -5.85 -11.54 -5.38
CA ASP A 264 -5.81 -12.20 -4.07
C ASP A 264 -6.79 -11.50 -3.11
N GLY A 265 -6.82 -10.16 -3.12
CA GLY A 265 -7.80 -9.36 -2.38
C GLY A 265 -9.24 -9.64 -2.80
N ASP A 266 -9.52 -9.69 -4.10
CA ASP A 266 -10.85 -10.02 -4.63
C ASP A 266 -11.31 -11.42 -4.21
N LYS A 267 -10.39 -12.40 -4.25
CA LYS A 267 -10.68 -13.79 -3.87
C LYS A 267 -10.93 -13.95 -2.37
N MET A 268 -10.19 -13.22 -1.53
CA MET A 268 -10.17 -13.39 -0.08
C MET A 268 -10.99 -12.32 0.66
N GLY A 269 -11.57 -11.36 -0.04
CA GLY A 269 -12.50 -10.37 0.52
C GLY A 269 -11.84 -9.21 1.27
N PHE A 270 -10.66 -8.76 0.84
CA PHE A 270 -9.98 -7.60 1.45
C PHE A 270 -9.47 -6.60 0.40
N PRO A 271 -9.45 -5.28 0.70
CA PRO A 271 -8.94 -4.27 -0.22
C PRO A 271 -7.41 -4.34 -0.38
N VAL A 272 -6.88 -3.92 -1.54
CA VAL A 272 -5.42 -3.83 -1.80
C VAL A 272 -4.97 -2.41 -2.16
N PHE A 273 -5.87 -1.45 -2.05
CA PHE A 273 -5.65 -0.04 -2.36
C PHE A 273 -6.15 0.81 -1.18
N PRO A 274 -5.51 1.94 -0.84
CA PRO A 274 -5.91 2.77 0.29
C PRO A 274 -7.32 3.34 0.11
N LEU A 275 -7.64 3.83 -1.10
CA LEU A 275 -8.90 4.50 -1.42
C LEU A 275 -9.67 3.79 -2.55
N PHE A 276 -10.94 4.12 -2.73
CA PHE A 276 -11.74 3.63 -3.84
C PHE A 276 -11.18 4.12 -5.17
N TRP A 277 -10.97 3.20 -6.10
CA TRP A 277 -10.53 3.50 -7.45
C TRP A 277 -11.74 3.52 -8.40
N PRO A 278 -12.12 4.68 -8.96
CA PRO A 278 -13.34 4.82 -9.75
C PRO A 278 -13.15 4.58 -11.27
N TYR A 279 -11.91 4.46 -11.75
CA TYR A 279 -11.63 4.43 -13.20
C TYR A 279 -11.45 3.01 -13.75
N GLY A 280 -11.98 2.71 -14.92
CA GLY A 280 -11.82 1.39 -15.55
C GLY A 280 -12.34 0.24 -14.68
N GLU A 281 -11.48 -0.73 -14.36
CA GLU A 281 -11.83 -1.82 -13.43
C GLU A 281 -11.78 -1.31 -11.97
N THR A 282 -12.94 -0.88 -11.47
CA THR A 282 -13.09 -0.31 -10.12
C THR A 282 -12.53 -1.24 -9.04
N ALA A 283 -12.07 -0.65 -7.93
CA ALA A 283 -11.60 -1.42 -6.79
C ALA A 283 -11.90 -0.69 -5.48
N LYS A 284 -12.29 -1.44 -4.45
CA LYS A 284 -12.57 -0.90 -3.13
C LYS A 284 -11.29 -0.52 -2.38
N GLY A 285 -11.38 0.54 -1.58
CA GLY A 285 -10.30 1.01 -0.72
C GLY A 285 -10.43 0.56 0.73
N TYR A 286 -9.32 0.60 1.47
CA TYR A 286 -9.34 0.47 2.94
C TYR A 286 -10.22 1.55 3.59
N ARG A 287 -10.14 2.80 3.12
CA ARG A 287 -10.96 3.90 3.63
C ARG A 287 -12.45 3.59 3.55
N GLU A 288 -12.94 3.22 2.36
CA GLU A 288 -14.37 2.98 2.12
C GLU A 288 -14.86 1.68 2.76
N GLU A 289 -13.97 0.73 3.06
CA GLU A 289 -14.31 -0.45 3.87
C GLU A 289 -14.38 -0.15 5.37
N GLY A 290 -13.99 1.06 5.81
CA GLY A 290 -14.13 1.54 7.18
C GLY A 290 -12.87 1.41 8.04
N TYR A 291 -11.70 1.21 7.41
CA TYR A 291 -10.43 1.23 8.13
C TYR A 291 -10.05 2.67 8.50
N TYR A 292 -9.57 2.86 9.73
CA TYR A 292 -8.96 4.11 10.14
C TYR A 292 -7.58 4.26 9.51
N PRO A 293 -7.20 5.49 9.09
CA PRO A 293 -5.90 5.71 8.48
C PRO A 293 -4.73 5.37 9.41
N GLU A 294 -4.88 5.61 10.71
CA GLU A 294 -3.85 5.29 11.71
C GLU A 294 -3.64 3.77 11.84
N ALA A 295 -4.73 3.01 11.88
CA ALA A 295 -4.68 1.54 11.90
C ALA A 295 -4.04 0.98 10.63
N PHE A 296 -4.42 1.52 9.46
CA PHE A 296 -3.87 1.12 8.17
C PHE A 296 -2.37 1.39 8.08
N VAL A 297 -1.93 2.60 8.47
CA VAL A 297 -0.52 2.98 8.46
C VAL A 297 0.30 2.14 9.43
N ASN A 298 -0.21 1.92 10.64
CA ASN A 298 0.46 1.09 11.64
C ASN A 298 0.61 -0.36 11.14
N MET A 299 -0.43 -0.96 10.57
CA MET A 299 -0.37 -2.28 9.97
C MET A 299 0.68 -2.32 8.85
N LEU A 300 0.66 -1.36 7.93
CA LEU A 300 1.62 -1.28 6.84
C LEU A 300 3.06 -1.13 7.33
N ALA A 301 3.29 -0.37 8.40
CA ALA A 301 4.61 -0.14 8.97
C ALA A 301 5.27 -1.45 9.42
N LEU A 302 4.51 -2.42 9.93
CA LEU A 302 5.03 -3.70 10.40
C LEU A 302 5.21 -4.74 9.28
N LEU A 303 4.82 -4.45 8.04
CA LEU A 303 4.99 -5.35 6.90
C LEU A 303 6.42 -5.30 6.35
N GLY A 304 7.36 -5.86 7.12
CA GLY A 304 8.76 -6.04 6.75
C GLY A 304 9.72 -5.25 7.63
N TRP A 305 9.22 -4.57 8.65
CA TRP A 305 10.01 -3.89 9.66
C TRP A 305 9.54 -4.33 11.05
N ASN A 306 10.48 -4.48 11.97
CA ASN A 306 10.17 -4.75 13.37
C ASN A 306 10.91 -3.72 14.26
N PRO A 307 10.22 -3.13 15.26
CA PRO A 307 10.80 -2.14 16.18
C PRO A 307 11.85 -2.74 17.13
N GLY A 308 12.10 -4.04 17.08
CA GLY A 308 12.93 -4.84 18.01
C GLY A 308 12.33 -4.98 19.41
N THR A 309 11.03 -4.77 19.52
CA THR A 309 10.22 -4.86 20.74
C THR A 309 8.92 -5.60 20.43
N GLU A 310 8.16 -5.95 21.47
CA GLU A 310 6.83 -6.56 21.33
C GLU A 310 5.70 -5.54 21.06
N GLN A 311 5.99 -4.23 21.11
CA GLN A 311 5.03 -3.20 20.75
C GLN A 311 4.57 -3.37 19.30
N GLU A 312 3.24 -3.45 19.10
CA GLU A 312 2.63 -3.51 17.77
C GLU A 312 1.80 -2.26 17.44
N ILE A 313 1.24 -1.59 18.46
CA ILE A 313 0.42 -0.39 18.27
C ILE A 313 1.30 0.86 18.35
N PHE A 314 1.26 1.68 17.30
CA PHE A 314 2.07 2.89 17.14
C PHE A 314 1.28 4.03 16.52
N SER A 315 1.35 5.20 17.14
CA SER A 315 1.10 6.47 16.45
C SER A 315 2.16 6.74 15.36
N ILE A 316 1.85 7.65 14.43
CA ILE A 316 2.80 8.05 13.39
C ILE A 316 4.10 8.64 13.97
N ASP A 317 4.00 9.39 15.08
CA ASP A 317 5.18 9.99 15.73
C ASP A 317 6.06 8.93 16.40
N GLU A 318 5.47 7.91 17.02
CA GLU A 318 6.23 6.77 17.55
C GLU A 318 6.89 5.95 16.44
N LEU A 319 6.21 5.77 15.30
CA LEU A 319 6.82 5.17 14.10
C LEU A 319 8.01 5.99 13.62
N ILE A 320 7.88 7.32 13.53
CA ILE A 320 8.97 8.21 13.12
C ILE A 320 10.17 8.06 14.06
N ASN A 321 9.94 8.07 15.37
CA ASN A 321 11.03 7.95 16.35
C ASN A 321 11.69 6.55 16.31
N SER A 322 10.91 5.50 16.10
CA SER A 322 11.37 4.11 16.17
C SER A 322 11.99 3.60 14.88
N PHE A 323 11.53 4.06 13.71
CA PHE A 323 11.89 3.50 12.41
C PHE A 323 13.40 3.44 12.17
N SER A 324 13.90 2.36 11.58
CA SER A 324 15.31 2.22 11.22
C SER A 324 15.39 1.29 10.02
N ILE A 325 16.11 1.73 8.99
CA ILE A 325 16.22 1.00 7.73
C ILE A 325 16.97 -0.33 7.93
N GLU A 326 17.88 -0.37 8.90
CA GLU A 326 18.65 -1.55 9.30
C GLU A 326 17.77 -2.66 9.91
N ARG A 327 16.59 -2.31 10.42
CA ARG A 327 15.60 -3.25 10.97
C ARG A 327 14.57 -3.70 9.94
N VAL A 328 14.69 -3.28 8.68
CA VAL A 328 13.88 -3.83 7.60
C VAL A 328 14.42 -5.21 7.22
N HIS A 329 13.57 -6.24 7.31
CA HIS A 329 13.95 -7.61 7.03
C HIS A 329 14.19 -7.83 5.52
N LYS A 330 15.09 -8.77 5.19
CA LYS A 330 15.37 -9.14 3.78
C LYS A 330 14.27 -10.00 3.15
N SER A 331 13.56 -10.78 3.96
CA SER A 331 12.50 -11.68 3.51
C SER A 331 11.19 -10.93 3.24
N GLY A 332 10.43 -11.39 2.24
CA GLY A 332 9.07 -10.90 2.02
C GLY A 332 8.15 -11.13 3.22
N SER A 333 7.27 -10.17 3.49
CA SER A 333 6.27 -10.27 4.55
C SER A 333 4.93 -10.70 3.96
N ARG A 334 4.32 -11.72 4.57
CA ARG A 334 2.98 -12.14 4.20
C ARG A 334 1.97 -11.12 4.70
N PHE A 335 1.05 -10.74 3.81
CA PHE A 335 -0.10 -9.95 4.20
C PHE A 335 -1.08 -10.83 4.99
N ASP A 336 -1.59 -10.32 6.11
CA ASP A 336 -2.58 -10.99 6.94
C ASP A 336 -3.82 -10.09 7.08
N PRO A 337 -4.94 -10.43 6.42
CA PRO A 337 -6.19 -9.67 6.50
C PRO A 337 -6.78 -9.63 7.92
N GLU A 338 -6.63 -10.70 8.71
CA GLU A 338 -7.14 -10.74 10.07
C GLU A 338 -6.31 -9.84 10.98
N LYS A 339 -4.99 -9.78 10.76
CA LYS A 339 -4.14 -8.81 11.45
C LYS A 339 -4.51 -7.36 11.09
N ALA A 340 -4.86 -7.09 9.83
CA ALA A 340 -5.35 -5.77 9.42
C ALA A 340 -6.64 -5.39 10.17
N ARG A 341 -7.61 -6.32 10.28
CA ARG A 341 -8.84 -6.13 11.06
C ARG A 341 -8.55 -5.93 12.55
N TRP A 342 -7.60 -6.69 13.10
CA TRP A 342 -7.16 -6.58 14.49
C TRP A 342 -6.60 -5.19 14.78
N PHE A 343 -5.76 -4.63 13.90
CA PHE A 343 -5.33 -3.23 14.04
C PHE A 343 -6.53 -2.29 14.10
N ASN A 344 -7.47 -2.41 13.16
CA ASN A 344 -8.63 -1.52 13.15
C ASN A 344 -9.47 -1.61 14.42
N HIS A 345 -9.64 -2.83 14.95
CA HIS A 345 -10.33 -3.09 16.20
C HIS A 345 -9.66 -2.37 17.39
N HIS A 346 -8.34 -2.46 17.53
CA HIS A 346 -7.59 -1.75 18.59
C HIS A 346 -7.80 -0.23 18.51
N TYR A 347 -7.70 0.34 17.32
CA TYR A 347 -7.93 1.78 17.13
C TYR A 347 -9.39 2.17 17.35
N LEU A 348 -10.34 1.29 17.05
CA LEU A 348 -11.76 1.52 17.35
C LEU A 348 -12.02 1.59 18.85
N GLN A 349 -11.46 0.66 19.63
CA GLN A 349 -11.62 0.62 21.09
C GLN A 349 -11.06 1.87 21.78
N GLN A 350 -10.00 2.46 21.22
CA GLN A 350 -9.37 3.67 21.76
C GLN A 350 -10.15 4.95 21.46
N ARG A 351 -11.10 4.94 20.52
CA ARG A 351 -11.94 6.10 20.24
C ARG A 351 -12.96 6.33 21.35
N SER A 352 -13.35 7.59 21.52
CA SER A 352 -14.41 7.92 22.48
C SER A 352 -15.75 7.41 21.97
N ASN A 353 -16.64 7.03 22.90
CA ASN A 353 -17.99 6.59 22.56
C ASN A 353 -18.73 7.68 21.78
N ASN A 354 -18.51 8.97 22.10
CA ASN A 354 -19.08 10.10 21.38
C ASN A 354 -18.67 10.14 19.89
N GLN A 355 -17.39 9.94 19.59
CA GLN A 355 -16.90 9.91 18.20
C GLN A 355 -17.55 8.77 17.43
N LEU A 356 -17.56 7.57 18.02
CA LEU A 356 -18.18 6.40 17.42
C LEU A 356 -19.70 6.59 17.26
N ALA A 357 -20.36 7.28 18.20
CA ALA A 357 -21.79 7.57 18.14
C ALA A 357 -22.14 8.50 16.97
N LEU A 358 -21.31 9.50 16.71
CA LEU A 358 -21.47 10.37 15.55
C LEU A 358 -21.33 9.60 14.23
N GLU A 359 -20.29 8.76 14.11
CA GLU A 359 -20.06 7.92 12.93
C GLU A 359 -21.20 6.90 12.72
N PHE A 360 -21.62 6.22 13.79
CA PHE A 360 -22.67 5.21 13.74
C PHE A 360 -24.05 5.82 13.47
N ARG A 361 -24.32 7.02 13.99
CA ARG A 361 -25.56 7.76 13.69
C ARG A 361 -25.71 8.00 12.18
N ASP A 362 -24.63 8.37 11.50
CA ASP A 362 -24.69 8.64 10.06
C ASP A 362 -24.95 7.33 9.27
N TYR A 363 -24.40 6.20 9.73
CA TYR A 363 -24.75 4.86 9.24
C TYR A 363 -26.23 4.50 9.49
N LEU A 364 -26.77 4.78 10.68
CA LEU A 364 -28.17 4.52 11.04
C LEU A 364 -29.16 5.36 10.21
N ARG A 365 -28.83 6.64 9.98
CA ARG A 365 -29.65 7.55 9.16
C ARG A 365 -29.80 7.06 7.73
N ALA A 366 -28.75 6.48 7.15
CA ALA A 366 -28.81 5.88 5.82
C ALA A 366 -29.78 4.68 5.75
N GLN A 367 -30.12 4.08 6.89
CA GLN A 367 -31.11 3.00 7.02
C GLN A 367 -32.48 3.46 7.52
N GLY A 368 -32.68 4.76 7.73
CA GLY A 368 -33.94 5.33 8.20
C GLY A 368 -34.14 5.32 9.73
N TYR A 369 -33.10 5.04 10.51
CA TYR A 369 -33.18 5.09 11.97
C TYR A 369 -32.63 6.43 12.51
N HIS A 370 -33.34 6.98 13.50
CA HIS A 370 -32.99 8.24 14.17
C HIS A 370 -32.97 8.03 15.68
N HIS A 371 -31.82 8.23 16.32
CA HIS A 371 -31.62 8.09 17.77
C HIS A 371 -30.78 9.25 18.30
N ASP A 372 -30.92 9.55 19.59
CA ASP A 372 -30.11 10.56 20.28
C ASP A 372 -28.66 10.07 20.45
N ILE A 373 -27.71 11.01 20.48
CA ILE A 373 -26.29 10.67 20.63
C ILE A 373 -26.00 10.03 21.99
N GLY A 374 -26.66 10.47 23.08
CA GLY A 374 -26.43 9.89 24.40
C GLY A 374 -26.84 8.42 24.49
N ASP A 375 -27.95 8.05 23.84
CA ASP A 375 -28.38 6.65 23.75
C ASP A 375 -27.37 5.83 22.94
N LEU A 376 -26.88 6.37 21.82
CA LEU A 376 -25.87 5.71 20.99
C LEU A 376 -24.55 5.53 21.71
N GLU A 377 -24.09 6.50 22.50
CA GLU A 377 -22.89 6.36 23.34
C GLU A 377 -23.02 5.20 24.32
N THR A 378 -24.19 5.04 24.93
CA THR A 378 -24.48 3.93 25.85
C THR A 378 -24.48 2.60 25.12
N ILE A 379 -25.13 2.50 23.96
CA ILE A 379 -25.15 1.29 23.13
C ILE A 379 -23.73 0.91 22.69
N ILE A 380 -22.92 1.89 22.28
CA ILE A 380 -21.54 1.69 21.83
C ILE A 380 -20.67 1.16 22.96
N ASP A 381 -20.81 1.69 24.17
CA ASP A 381 -20.04 1.22 25.33
C ASP A 381 -20.24 -0.28 25.57
N LEU A 382 -21.45 -0.77 25.36
CA LEU A 382 -21.81 -2.18 25.55
C LEU A 382 -21.21 -3.12 24.49
N VAL A 383 -20.91 -2.63 23.28
CA VAL A 383 -20.57 -3.51 22.13
C VAL A 383 -19.25 -3.20 21.44
N LYS A 384 -18.62 -2.04 21.67
CA LYS A 384 -17.40 -1.61 20.94
C LYS A 384 -16.25 -2.61 21.05
N GLU A 385 -16.15 -3.31 22.18
CA GLU A 385 -15.15 -4.34 22.46
C GLU A 385 -15.30 -5.60 21.59
N ARG A 386 -16.40 -5.72 20.82
CA ARG A 386 -16.71 -6.90 19.99
C ARG A 386 -16.60 -6.64 18.50
N VAL A 387 -16.36 -5.40 18.08
CA VAL A 387 -16.45 -4.99 16.67
C VAL A 387 -15.14 -4.44 16.15
N SER A 388 -14.85 -4.71 14.87
CA SER A 388 -13.67 -4.17 14.20
C SER A 388 -13.98 -2.92 13.38
N PHE A 389 -15.25 -2.66 13.07
CA PHE A 389 -15.70 -1.54 12.24
C PHE A 389 -16.97 -0.93 12.81
N VAL A 390 -17.18 0.38 12.60
CA VAL A 390 -18.40 1.07 13.05
C VAL A 390 -19.67 0.42 12.47
N LYS A 391 -19.63 -0.01 11.20
CA LYS A 391 -20.76 -0.71 10.57
C LYS A 391 -21.11 -2.04 11.25
N ASP A 392 -20.14 -2.69 11.92
CA ASP A 392 -20.36 -3.96 12.60
C ASP A 392 -21.13 -3.78 13.92
N ILE A 393 -21.19 -2.56 14.47
CA ILE A 393 -22.01 -2.23 15.66
C ILE A 393 -23.46 -2.65 15.41
N TRP A 394 -23.97 -2.46 14.20
CA TRP A 394 -25.32 -2.90 13.83
C TRP A 394 -25.53 -4.41 14.06
N ASN A 395 -24.56 -5.25 13.70
CA ASN A 395 -24.69 -6.69 13.88
C ASN A 395 -24.70 -7.10 15.36
N GLU A 396 -24.14 -6.26 16.24
CA GLU A 396 -24.11 -6.49 17.69
C GLU A 396 -25.21 -5.74 18.45
N ALA A 397 -25.92 -4.79 17.82
CA ALA A 397 -26.81 -3.85 18.48
C ALA A 397 -28.16 -3.61 17.78
N ASP A 398 -28.46 -4.24 16.64
CA ASP A 398 -29.71 -4.01 15.89
C ASP A 398 -30.99 -4.15 16.72
N PHE A 399 -31.00 -5.03 17.73
CA PHE A 399 -32.13 -5.25 18.63
C PHE A 399 -32.44 -4.06 19.56
N PHE A 400 -31.55 -3.08 19.69
CA PHE A 400 -31.88 -1.80 20.34
C PHE A 400 -32.76 -0.91 19.45
N PHE A 401 -32.75 -1.13 18.13
CA PHE A 401 -33.43 -0.28 17.15
C PHE A 401 -34.69 -0.92 16.57
N ARG A 402 -34.80 -2.26 16.62
CA ARG A 402 -35.94 -3.01 16.10
C ARG A 402 -36.17 -4.31 16.86
N SER A 403 -37.43 -4.72 16.93
CA SER A 403 -37.81 -6.05 17.44
C SER A 403 -37.37 -7.16 16.47
N PRO A 404 -37.06 -8.38 16.96
CA PRO A 404 -36.71 -9.49 16.10
C PRO A 404 -37.92 -10.02 15.31
N ASP A 405 -37.79 -10.07 13.98
CA ASP A 405 -38.81 -10.66 13.09
C ASP A 405 -38.68 -12.20 12.96
N LYS A 406 -37.52 -12.73 13.36
CA LYS A 406 -37.17 -14.15 13.26
C LYS A 406 -36.38 -14.58 14.48
N TYR A 407 -36.53 -15.86 14.82
CA TYR A 407 -35.86 -16.50 15.93
C TYR A 407 -34.96 -17.63 15.45
N ASP A 408 -33.76 -17.74 16.02
CA ASP A 408 -32.81 -18.81 15.73
C ASP A 408 -33.38 -20.17 16.14
N ARG A 409 -33.59 -21.05 15.16
CA ARG A 409 -34.20 -22.37 15.33
C ARG A 409 -33.37 -23.30 16.21
N GLU A 410 -32.04 -23.22 16.13
CA GLU A 410 -31.14 -24.04 16.95
C GLU A 410 -31.15 -23.57 18.40
N VAL A 411 -31.26 -22.26 18.63
CA VAL A 411 -31.42 -21.70 19.98
C VAL A 411 -32.78 -22.08 20.54
N ILE A 412 -33.87 -21.96 19.77
CA ILE A 412 -35.21 -22.42 20.19
C ILE A 412 -35.15 -23.88 20.63
N LYS A 413 -34.61 -24.77 19.79
CA LYS A 413 -34.53 -26.21 20.09
C LYS A 413 -33.76 -26.50 21.38
N LYS A 414 -32.71 -25.73 21.68
CA LYS A 414 -31.86 -25.94 22.86
C LYS A 414 -32.37 -25.25 24.13
N ARG A 415 -33.07 -24.12 24.01
CA ARG A 415 -33.35 -23.18 25.11
C ARG A 415 -34.83 -22.97 25.39
N TRP A 416 -35.73 -23.36 24.48
CA TRP A 416 -37.17 -23.22 24.67
C TRP A 416 -37.79 -24.53 25.16
N GLN A 417 -38.40 -24.50 26.34
CA GLN A 417 -39.07 -25.64 26.97
C GLN A 417 -40.58 -25.36 27.13
N PRO A 418 -41.41 -26.39 27.36
CA PRO A 418 -42.86 -26.22 27.52
C PRO A 418 -43.27 -25.20 28.60
N GLU A 419 -42.49 -25.06 29.66
CA GLU A 419 -42.69 -24.11 30.76
C GLU A 419 -42.20 -22.69 30.46
N THR A 420 -41.36 -22.51 29.44
CA THR A 420 -40.74 -21.20 29.10
C THR A 420 -41.76 -20.09 28.86
N PRO A 421 -42.88 -20.29 28.11
CA PRO A 421 -43.86 -19.24 27.90
C PRO A 421 -44.45 -18.69 29.21
N ALA A 422 -44.76 -19.57 30.17
CA ALA A 422 -45.31 -19.16 31.46
C ALA A 422 -44.28 -18.35 32.26
N GLN A 423 -43.03 -18.82 32.33
CA GLN A 423 -41.94 -18.11 33.00
C GLN A 423 -41.67 -16.72 32.41
N LEU A 424 -41.77 -16.56 31.09
CA LEU A 424 -41.56 -15.26 30.44
C LEU A 424 -42.73 -14.29 30.64
N LEU A 425 -43.97 -14.79 30.75
CA LEU A 425 -45.13 -13.95 31.12
C LEU A 425 -45.04 -13.48 32.58
N GLU A 426 -44.54 -14.35 33.47
CA GLU A 426 -44.22 -13.96 34.84
C GLU A 426 -43.09 -12.91 34.87
N LEU A 427 -42.00 -13.14 34.14
CA LEU A 427 -40.89 -12.18 34.03
C LEU A 427 -41.37 -10.83 33.50
N LYS A 428 -42.23 -10.80 32.48
CA LYS A 428 -42.85 -9.57 31.98
C LYS A 428 -43.57 -8.83 33.12
N SER A 429 -44.35 -9.54 33.93
CA SER A 429 -45.08 -8.94 35.05
C SER A 429 -44.15 -8.39 36.14
N VAL A 430 -43.02 -9.07 36.39
CA VAL A 430 -41.96 -8.61 37.31
C VAL A 430 -41.34 -7.32 36.78
N LEU A 431 -40.99 -7.27 35.49
CA LEU A 431 -40.39 -6.10 34.86
C LEU A 431 -41.36 -4.91 34.80
N ASP A 432 -42.63 -5.16 34.49
CA ASP A 432 -43.69 -4.13 34.47
C ASP A 432 -43.89 -3.47 35.85
N GLY A 433 -43.50 -4.15 36.94
CA GLY A 433 -43.61 -3.65 38.32
C GLY A 433 -42.42 -2.83 38.82
N ILE A 434 -41.38 -2.62 38.00
CA ILE A 434 -40.17 -1.87 38.39
C ILE A 434 -40.33 -0.39 38.04
N ASP A 435 -40.45 0.47 39.06
CA ASP A 435 -40.58 1.92 38.85
C ASP A 435 -39.31 2.56 38.26
N LYS A 436 -38.13 2.17 38.76
CA LYS A 436 -36.83 2.72 38.32
C LYS A 436 -36.08 1.67 37.49
N PHE A 437 -36.22 1.76 36.17
CA PHE A 437 -35.69 0.78 35.20
C PHE A 437 -34.20 0.99 34.91
N THR A 438 -33.33 0.76 35.90
CA THR A 438 -31.87 0.75 35.70
C THR A 438 -31.30 -0.66 35.65
N PRO A 439 -30.11 -0.87 35.06
CA PRO A 439 -29.48 -2.20 35.01
C PRO A 439 -29.38 -2.88 36.37
N GLU A 440 -29.00 -2.14 37.42
CA GLU A 440 -28.77 -2.70 38.76
C GLU A 440 -30.09 -3.17 39.40
N ILE A 441 -31.14 -2.35 39.29
CA ILE A 441 -32.45 -2.65 39.89
C ILE A 441 -33.13 -3.79 39.13
N THR A 442 -33.08 -3.75 37.80
CA THR A 442 -33.66 -4.81 36.96
C THR A 442 -32.94 -6.13 37.17
N GLU A 443 -31.61 -6.15 37.21
CA GLU A 443 -30.83 -7.35 37.49
C GLU A 443 -31.11 -7.92 38.89
N GLN A 444 -31.12 -7.07 39.92
CA GLN A 444 -31.39 -7.50 41.29
C GLN A 444 -32.81 -8.08 41.43
N THR A 445 -33.81 -7.37 40.90
CA THR A 445 -35.22 -7.78 40.98
C THR A 445 -35.45 -9.11 40.26
N VAL A 446 -34.90 -9.26 39.05
CA VAL A 446 -35.02 -10.50 38.26
C VAL A 446 -34.29 -11.66 38.95
N LYS A 447 -33.09 -11.45 39.49
CA LYS A 447 -32.36 -12.49 40.25
C LYS A 447 -33.10 -12.94 41.50
N SER A 448 -33.69 -12.00 42.25
CA SER A 448 -34.50 -12.31 43.43
C SER A 448 -35.73 -13.13 43.05
N TRP A 449 -36.47 -12.74 42.01
CA TRP A 449 -37.63 -13.49 41.53
C TRP A 449 -37.27 -14.90 41.05
N ILE A 450 -36.19 -15.06 40.28
CA ILE A 450 -35.69 -16.38 39.83
C ILE A 450 -35.41 -17.29 41.04
N THR A 451 -34.78 -16.73 42.07
CA THR A 451 -34.42 -17.46 43.30
C THR A 451 -35.66 -17.87 44.09
N GLU A 452 -36.62 -16.96 44.27
CA GLU A 452 -37.88 -17.21 44.99
C GLU A 452 -38.69 -18.32 44.33
N LYS A 453 -38.76 -18.33 42.99
CA LYS A 453 -39.48 -19.34 42.22
C LYS A 453 -38.72 -20.66 42.05
N GLY A 454 -37.44 -20.70 42.42
CA GLY A 454 -36.57 -21.86 42.21
C GLY A 454 -36.30 -22.16 40.74
N TYR A 455 -36.34 -21.14 39.87
CA TYR A 455 -36.11 -21.30 38.43
C TYR A 455 -34.64 -21.42 38.09
N ASN A 456 -34.35 -22.10 36.97
CA ASN A 456 -32.99 -22.14 36.44
C ASN A 456 -32.66 -20.80 35.77
N ALA A 457 -31.76 -20.03 36.38
CA ALA A 457 -31.38 -18.70 35.88
C ALA A 457 -30.89 -18.73 34.43
N GLY A 458 -30.05 -19.70 34.06
CA GLY A 458 -29.55 -19.84 32.70
C GLY A 458 -30.66 -20.13 31.69
N ALA A 459 -31.64 -20.96 32.03
CA ALA A 459 -32.77 -21.24 31.15
C ALA A 459 -33.63 -19.98 30.93
N VAL A 460 -34.03 -19.32 32.01
CA VAL A 460 -34.86 -18.10 31.97
C VAL A 460 -34.17 -16.98 31.20
N MET A 461 -32.90 -16.68 31.51
CA MET A 461 -32.20 -15.55 30.89
C MET A 461 -31.87 -15.81 29.41
N ASN A 462 -31.56 -17.05 29.03
CA ASN A 462 -31.36 -17.39 27.61
C ASN A 462 -32.67 -17.32 26.82
N ALA A 463 -33.79 -17.76 27.42
CA ALA A 463 -35.10 -17.65 26.79
C ALA A 463 -35.55 -16.18 26.67
N PHE A 464 -35.31 -15.37 27.71
CA PHE A 464 -35.60 -13.93 27.66
C PHE A 464 -34.78 -13.27 26.56
N ARG A 465 -33.46 -13.48 26.53
CA ARG A 465 -32.56 -13.01 25.46
C ARG A 465 -33.04 -13.43 24.08
N LEU A 466 -33.46 -14.68 23.90
CA LEU A 466 -34.02 -15.14 22.62
C LEU A 466 -35.25 -14.32 22.21
N VAL A 467 -36.16 -13.99 23.14
CA VAL A 467 -37.35 -13.18 22.84
C VAL A 467 -37.00 -11.73 22.46
N ILE A 468 -36.06 -11.10 23.16
CA ILE A 468 -35.71 -9.70 22.90
C ILE A 468 -34.73 -9.51 21.72
N VAL A 469 -33.84 -10.47 21.47
CA VAL A 469 -32.77 -10.36 20.44
C VAL A 469 -33.04 -11.22 19.21
N GLY A 470 -33.87 -12.26 19.32
CA GLY A 470 -34.08 -13.25 18.27
C GLY A 470 -32.99 -14.33 18.17
N ALA A 471 -31.87 -14.16 18.88
CA ALA A 471 -30.72 -15.08 18.84
C ALA A 471 -29.94 -15.06 20.17
N SER A 472 -29.00 -16.00 20.32
CA SER A 472 -28.13 -16.08 21.50
C SER A 472 -26.91 -15.13 21.39
N ARG A 473 -27.17 -13.84 21.18
CA ARG A 473 -26.14 -12.77 21.08
C ARG A 473 -26.54 -11.52 21.90
N GLY A 474 -25.74 -10.45 21.77
CA GLY A 474 -25.93 -9.19 22.50
C GLY A 474 -25.07 -9.09 23.76
N PRO A 475 -25.02 -7.91 24.40
CA PRO A 475 -24.23 -7.66 25.61
C PRO A 475 -24.69 -8.50 26.80
#